data_AF-A0A7Y4VEW5-F1
#
_entry.id   AF-A0A7Y4VEW5-F1
#
_cell.length_a   1.000
_cell.length_b   1.000
_cell.length_c   1.000
_cell.angle_alpha   90.00
_cell.angle_beta   90.00
_cell.angle_gamma   90.00
#
_symmetry.space_group_name_H-M   'P 1'
#
loop_
_entity.id
_entity.type
_entity.pdbx_description
1 polymer ?
#
loop_
_entity_poly.entity_id
_entity_poly.type
_entity_poly.pdbx_seq_one_letter_code
_entity_poly.pdbx_strand_id
1 'polypeptide(L)' 'MKLAELLPVLHELPRAEKFRAVQFLTAELAQEEGAALLSGENPVWSPYDAVGAAHTLTQYLREETGPFAARP' A
#
# COMPACT_ATOMS: atom_id res chain seq x y z
N MET A 1 -30.14 12.37 2.74
CA MET A 1 -30.08 10.95 3.17
C MET A 1 -29.01 10.79 4.22
N LYS A 2 -29.20 9.88 5.18
CA LYS A 2 -28.16 9.58 6.19
C LYS A 2 -27.36 8.35 5.72
N LEU A 3 -26.05 8.32 6.03
CA LEU A 3 -25.18 7.18 5.70
C LEU A 3 -25.73 5.85 6.24
N ALA A 4 -26.32 5.88 7.44
CA ALA A 4 -26.95 4.72 8.07
C ALA A 4 -28.08 4.09 7.23
N GLU A 5 -28.75 4.87 6.39
CA GLU A 5 -29.83 4.39 5.51
C GLU A 5 -29.28 3.77 4.21
N LEU A 6 -28.05 4.13 3.81
CA LEU A 6 -27.39 3.66 2.57
C LEU A 6 -26.55 2.39 2.79
N LEU A 7 -26.01 2.18 3.99
CA LEU A 7 -25.18 1.02 4.31
C LEU A 7 -25.87 -0.33 4.05
N PRO A 8 -27.16 -0.55 4.40
CA PRO A 8 -27.85 -1.79 4.09
C PRO A 8 -27.92 -2.05 2.58
N VAL A 9 -28.23 -1.01 1.80
CA VAL A 9 -28.34 -1.10 0.33
C VAL A 9 -26.99 -1.44 -0.30
N LEU A 10 -25.90 -0.81 0.16
CA LEU A 10 -24.54 -1.15 -0.26
C LEU A 10 -24.16 -2.58 0.13
N HIS A 11 -24.69 -3.11 1.24
CA HIS A 11 -24.42 -4.47 1.68
C HIS A 11 -25.11 -5.53 0.82
N GLU A 12 -26.26 -5.21 0.21
CA GLU A 12 -26.98 -6.10 -0.70
C GLU A 12 -26.32 -6.21 -2.09
N LEU A 13 -25.44 -5.28 -2.45
CA LEU A 13 -24.76 -5.30 -3.74
C LEU A 13 -23.86 -6.54 -3.93
N PRO A 14 -23.78 -7.10 -5.15
CA PRO A 14 -22.76 -8.08 -5.52
C PRO A 14 -21.35 -7.53 -5.27
N ARG A 15 -20.38 -8.42 -5.00
CA ARG A 15 -18.98 -8.03 -4.71
C ARG A 15 -18.40 -7.06 -5.75
N ALA A 16 -18.63 -7.33 -7.04
CA ALA A 16 -18.13 -6.48 -8.13
C ALA A 16 -18.73 -5.05 -8.08
N GLU A 17 -20.03 -4.94 -7.79
CA GLU A 17 -20.73 -3.65 -7.69
C GLU A 17 -20.31 -2.88 -6.44
N LYS A 18 -20.07 -3.57 -5.31
CA LYS A 18 -19.46 -2.95 -4.12
C LYS A 18 -18.11 -2.31 -4.44
N PHE A 19 -17.25 -3.01 -5.17
CA PHE A 19 -15.96 -2.44 -5.59
C PHE A 19 -16.12 -1.24 -6.52
N ARG A 20 -17.12 -1.24 -7.41
CA ARG A 20 -17.42 -0.08 -8.26
C ARG A 20 -17.90 1.11 -7.44
N ALA A 21 -18.79 0.89 -6.48
CA ALA A 21 -19.29 1.94 -5.58
C ALA A 21 -18.15 2.58 -4.78
N VAL A 22 -17.23 1.77 -4.24
CA VAL A 22 -16.05 2.30 -3.53
C VAL A 22 -15.18 3.14 -4.46
N GLN A 23 -14.83 2.62 -5.65
CA GLN A 23 -14.00 3.34 -6.61
C GLN A 23 -14.61 4.68 -7.02
N PHE A 24 -15.92 4.68 -7.30
CA PHE A 24 -16.67 5.88 -7.66
C PHE A 24 -16.59 6.93 -6.54
N LEU A 25 -16.92 6.55 -5.31
CA LEU A 25 -16.90 7.46 -4.16
C LEU A 25 -15.50 8.00 -3.86
N THR A 26 -14.45 7.16 -3.96
CA THR A 26 -13.07 7.62 -3.78
C THR A 26 -12.60 8.55 -4.90
N ALA A 27 -13.09 8.37 -6.13
CA ALA A 27 -12.76 9.25 -7.25
C ALA A 27 -13.43 10.62 -7.08
N GLU A 28 -14.71 10.66 -6.67
CA GLU A 28 -15.41 11.90 -6.33
C GLU A 28 -14.69 12.64 -5.19
N LEU A 29 -14.34 11.93 -4.11
CA LEU A 29 -13.64 12.54 -2.97
C LEU A 29 -12.28 13.12 -3.38
N ALA A 30 -11.53 12.42 -4.24
CA ALA A 30 -10.26 12.91 -4.76
C ALA A 30 -10.41 14.14 -5.67
N GLN A 31 -11.54 14.27 -6.36
CA GLN A 31 -11.86 15.43 -7.18
C GLN A 31 -12.24 16.63 -6.30
N GLU A 32 -13.01 16.40 -5.23
CA GLU A 32 -13.42 17.42 -4.27
C GLU A 32 -12.25 17.95 -3.42
N GLU A 33 -11.34 17.06 -3.00
CA GLU A 33 -10.16 17.42 -2.21
C GLU A 33 -8.98 17.90 -3.07
N GLY A 34 -9.18 18.07 -4.38
CA GLY A 34 -8.20 18.61 -5.31
C GLY A 34 -6.97 17.72 -5.48
N ALA A 35 -7.11 16.61 -6.21
CA ALA A 35 -6.04 15.74 -6.73
C ALA A 35 -5.05 15.13 -5.69
N ALA A 36 -5.12 15.52 -4.42
CA ALA A 36 -4.14 15.16 -3.40
C ALA A 36 -4.28 13.70 -2.94
N LEU A 37 -5.48 13.12 -2.98
CA LEU A 37 -5.69 11.71 -2.59
C LEU A 37 -5.19 10.70 -3.64
N LEU A 38 -5.12 11.09 -4.92
CA LEU A 38 -4.68 10.22 -6.02
C LEU A 38 -3.24 10.51 -6.48
N SER A 39 -2.62 11.57 -5.97
CA SER A 39 -1.18 11.83 -6.15
C SER A 39 -0.31 10.96 -5.24
N GLY A 40 -0.91 9.93 -4.63
CA GLY A 40 -0.17 8.75 -4.22
C GLY A 40 0.32 8.03 -5.48
N GLU A 41 1.43 8.52 -6.03
CA GLU A 41 2.47 7.60 -6.48
C GLU A 41 2.71 6.66 -5.29
N ASN A 42 1.95 5.57 -5.21
CA ASN A 42 2.39 4.41 -4.48
C ASN A 42 3.37 3.77 -5.44
N PRO A 43 4.69 4.04 -5.35
CA PRO A 43 5.62 3.39 -6.24
C PRO A 43 5.33 1.90 -6.12
N VAL A 44 5.06 1.25 -7.25
CA VAL A 44 5.04 -0.20 -7.30
C VAL A 44 6.39 -0.61 -6.75
N TRP A 45 6.42 -1.09 -5.51
CA TRP A 45 7.67 -1.46 -4.87
C TRP A 45 8.14 -2.72 -5.59
N SER A 46 8.98 -2.52 -6.61
CA SER A 46 9.56 -3.57 -7.40
C SER A 46 10.81 -4.06 -6.66
N PRO A 47 10.85 -5.33 -6.21
CA PRO A 47 12.04 -5.88 -5.56
C PRO A 47 13.30 -5.82 -6.45
N TYR A 48 13.12 -5.64 -7.76
CA TYR A 48 14.21 -5.48 -8.73
C TYR A 48 15.05 -4.22 -8.50
N ASP A 49 14.46 -3.14 -7.98
CA ASP A 49 15.18 -1.88 -7.73
C ASP A 49 15.71 -1.79 -6.27
N ALA A 50 15.44 -2.81 -5.45
CA ALA A 50 15.87 -2.88 -4.05
C ALA A 50 17.30 -3.42 -3.84
N VAL A 51 18.11 -3.52 -4.91
CA VAL A 51 19.49 -4.02 -4.86
C VAL A 51 20.34 -3.26 -3.83
N GLY A 52 20.13 -1.96 -3.71
CA GLY A 52 20.82 -1.13 -2.72
C GLY A 52 20.48 -1.52 -1.27
N ALA A 53 19.22 -1.84 -0.99
CA ALA A 53 18.78 -2.23 0.35
C ALA A 53 19.34 -3.60 0.76
N ALA A 54 19.37 -4.56 -0.18
CA ALA A 54 19.96 -5.87 0.06
C ALA A 54 21.48 -5.77 0.34
N HIS A 55 22.20 -4.92 -0.38
CA HIS A 55 23.62 -4.68 -0.14
C HIS A 55 23.88 -4.04 1.23
N THR A 56 23.11 -3.00 1.59
CA THR A 56 23.23 -2.34 2.90
C THR A 56 22.94 -3.29 4.05
N LEU A 57 21.89 -4.11 3.95
CA LEU A 57 21.56 -5.11 4.98
C LEU A 57 22.69 -6.16 5.11
N THR A 58 23.29 -6.57 3.99
CA THR A 58 24.40 -7.54 3.99
C THR A 58 25.65 -6.99 4.65
N GLN A 59 25.97 -5.70 4.43
CA GLN A 59 27.09 -5.03 5.10
C GLN A 59 26.82 -4.90 6.60
N TYR A 60 25.63 -4.43 6.97
CA TYR A 60 25.22 -4.29 8.37
C TYR A 60 25.30 -5.62 9.12
N LEU A 61 24.78 -6.71 8.53
CA LEU A 61 24.87 -8.03 9.13
C LEU A 61 26.33 -8.50 9.26
N ARG A 62 27.20 -8.21 8.30
CA ARG A 62 28.63 -8.56 8.37
C ARG A 62 29.36 -7.76 9.45
N GLU A 63 28.99 -6.51 9.64
CA GLU A 63 29.52 -5.62 10.68
C GLU A 63 29.03 -6.06 12.07
N GLU A 64 27.77 -6.48 12.21
CA GLU A 64 27.23 -7.03 13.45
C GLU A 64 27.71 -8.45 13.77
N THR A 65 28.03 -9.27 12.76
CA THR A 65 28.43 -10.69 12.93
C THR A 65 29.93 -10.97 12.92
N GLY A 66 30.80 -9.94 12.96
CA GLY A 66 32.23 -10.19 13.18
C GLY A 66 32.47 -10.85 14.54
N PRO A 67 33.36 -11.85 14.71
CA PRO A 67 33.87 -12.90 13.82
C PRO A 67 33.29 -14.26 14.26
N PHE A 68 32.08 -14.64 13.84
CA PHE A 68 31.54 -15.97 14.19
C PHE A 68 32.01 -17.11 13.24
N ALA A 69 32.93 -16.81 12.30
CA ALA A 69 33.44 -17.79 11.34
C ALA A 69 34.87 -18.31 11.62
N ALA A 70 35.50 -17.92 12.74
CA ALA A 70 36.83 -18.43 13.08
C ALA A 70 37.07 -18.50 14.59
N ARG A 71 36.54 -19.53 15.24
CA ARG A 71 37.24 -20.16 16.38
C ARG A 71 37.23 -21.68 16.18
N PRO A 72 38.35 -22.36 16.48
CA PRO A 72 38.64 -23.74 16.09
C PRO A 72 37.67 -24.77 16.67
#